data_AF-E7GC05-F1
#
_entry.id   AF-E7GC05-F1
#
_cell.length_a   1.000
_cell.length_b   1.000
_cell.length_c   1.000
_cell.angle_alpha   90.00
_cell.angle_beta   90.00
_cell.angle_gamma   90.00
#
_symmetry.space_group_name_H-M   'P 1'
#
loop_
_entity.id
_entity.type
_entity.pdbx_description
1 polymer ?
#
loop_
_entity_poly.entity_id
_entity_poly.type
_entity_poly.pdbx_seq_one_letter_code
_entity_poly.pdbx_strand_id
1 'polypeptide(L)'
;MTDKQLEKYMRGTYLGVVKGNYDTYCRLNSKEINNFVQNAGKYADLVIIKLRSNEIMFDTKGQFIHQILPELSETARTSYEGQKIINQIASKLNEMIDDSIEEKPIKKVERFIKEAFGQEMIENDIVDSLKESEQNVSFQGHIF
;
A
#
# COMPACT_ATOMS: atom_id res chain seq x y z
N MET A 1 6.64 -10.83 -16.51
CA MET A 1 6.53 -9.36 -16.73
C MET A 1 7.85 -8.71 -16.35
N THR A 2 8.38 -7.77 -17.15
CA THR A 2 9.61 -7.03 -16.83
C THR A 2 9.32 -5.76 -16.02
N ASP A 3 10.31 -5.23 -15.31
CA ASP A 3 10.15 -4.02 -14.51
C ASP A 3 9.73 -2.81 -15.37
N LYS A 4 10.26 -2.69 -16.60
CA LYS A 4 9.80 -1.66 -17.56
C LYS A 4 8.33 -1.81 -17.96
N GLN A 5 7.84 -3.04 -18.07
CA GLN A 5 6.42 -3.30 -18.35
C GLN A 5 5.55 -2.93 -17.14
N LEU A 6 6.03 -3.20 -15.92
CA LEU A 6 5.38 -2.81 -14.67
C LEU A 6 5.34 -1.29 -14.51
N GLU A 7 6.44 -0.59 -14.70
CA GLU A 7 6.48 0.87 -14.66
C GLU A 7 5.49 1.49 -15.66
N LYS A 8 5.40 0.93 -16.87
CA LYS A 8 4.44 1.37 -17.88
C LYS A 8 3.00 1.11 -17.46
N TYR A 9 2.71 -0.06 -16.89
CA TYR A 9 1.39 -0.43 -16.37
C TYR A 9 0.96 0.49 -15.21
N MET A 10 1.90 0.74 -14.30
CA MET A 10 1.78 1.59 -13.12
C MET A 10 1.79 3.08 -13.44
N ARG A 11 2.03 3.51 -14.68
CA ARG A 11 2.14 4.93 -14.99
C ARG A 11 0.77 5.61 -14.85
N GLY A 12 0.68 6.59 -13.95
CA GLY A 12 -0.53 7.37 -13.82
C GLY A 12 -0.65 8.13 -12.52
N THR A 13 -1.87 8.59 -12.28
CA THR A 13 -2.31 9.19 -11.02
C THR A 13 -3.40 8.31 -10.45
N TYR A 14 -3.37 8.18 -9.14
CA TYR A 14 -4.20 7.26 -8.38
C TYR A 14 -4.89 7.98 -7.22
N LEU A 15 -5.95 7.36 -6.73
CA LEU A 15 -6.60 7.70 -5.48
C LEU A 15 -6.45 6.48 -4.55
N GLY A 16 -5.83 6.68 -3.39
CA GLY A 16 -5.86 5.73 -2.31
C GLY A 16 -7.01 6.07 -1.36
N VAL A 17 -7.85 5.10 -1.03
CA VAL A 17 -9.02 5.26 -0.15
C VAL A 17 -9.12 4.09 0.83
N VAL A 18 -9.88 4.27 1.91
CA VAL A 18 -10.22 3.17 2.80
C VAL A 18 -11.27 2.29 2.12
N LYS A 19 -11.08 0.98 2.16
CA LYS A 19 -12.05 0.04 1.57
C LYS A 19 -13.40 0.18 2.27
N GLY A 20 -14.44 0.48 1.48
CA GLY A 20 -15.79 0.71 2.00
C GLY A 20 -16.06 2.13 2.52
N ASN A 21 -15.06 3.03 2.54
CA ASN A 21 -15.23 4.45 2.84
C ASN A 21 -14.48 5.31 1.82
N TYR A 22 -15.25 5.94 0.92
CA TYR A 22 -14.74 6.70 -0.21
C TYR A 22 -14.80 8.23 0.00
N ASP A 23 -15.16 8.68 1.19
CA ASP A 23 -15.34 10.12 1.49
C ASP A 23 -13.99 10.85 1.63
N THR A 24 -12.95 10.13 2.05
CA THR A 24 -11.58 10.64 2.18
C THR A 24 -10.65 9.90 1.22
N TYR A 25 -9.79 10.63 0.52
CA TYR A 25 -8.87 10.06 -0.46
C TYR A 25 -7.49 10.72 -0.41
N CYS A 26 -6.47 9.94 -0.70
CA CYS A 26 -5.11 10.42 -0.94
C CYS A 26 -4.79 10.35 -2.43
N ARG A 27 -4.44 11.48 -3.05
CA ARG A 27 -3.99 11.49 -4.46
C ARG A 27 -2.53 11.04 -4.54
N LEU A 28 -2.25 10.00 -5.32
CA LEU A 28 -0.95 9.32 -5.40
C LEU A 28 -0.42 9.29 -6.84
N ASN A 29 0.90 9.27 -6.99
CA ASN A 29 1.59 8.77 -8.17
C ASN A 29 2.12 7.35 -7.89
N SER A 30 2.58 6.67 -8.94
CA SER A 30 3.03 5.27 -8.89
C SER A 30 4.07 4.97 -7.81
N LYS A 31 4.99 5.92 -7.55
CA LYS A 31 6.09 5.75 -6.59
C LYS A 31 5.64 5.92 -5.14
N GLU A 32 4.50 6.59 -4.92
CA GLU A 32 3.98 6.89 -3.59
C GLU A 32 2.98 5.82 -3.11
N ILE A 33 2.62 4.87 -3.98
CA ILE A 33 1.69 3.79 -3.64
C ILE A 33 2.26 2.92 -2.53
N ASN A 34 3.55 2.58 -2.57
CA ASN A 34 4.17 1.78 -1.51
C ASN A 34 4.09 2.51 -0.17
N ASN A 35 4.55 3.76 -0.11
CA ASN A 35 4.48 4.58 1.11
C ASN A 35 3.05 4.67 1.67
N PHE A 36 2.06 4.85 0.80
CA PHE A 36 0.65 4.90 1.20
C PHE A 36 0.18 3.56 1.77
N VAL A 37 0.41 2.45 1.08
CA VAL A 37 -0.03 1.11 1.53
C VAL A 37 0.66 0.72 2.84
N GLN A 38 1.96 0.97 2.97
CA GLN A 38 2.74 0.66 4.16
C GLN A 38 2.29 1.46 5.39
N ASN A 39 1.88 2.72 5.22
CA ASN A 39 1.53 3.57 6.36
C ASN A 39 0.03 3.56 6.68
N ALA A 40 -0.84 3.70 5.67
CA ALA A 40 -2.27 3.69 5.89
C ALA A 40 -2.82 2.27 6.08
N GLY A 41 -2.16 1.26 5.52
CA GLY A 41 -2.56 -0.15 5.61
C GLY A 41 -2.40 -0.74 7.00
N LYS A 42 -1.67 -0.07 7.91
CA LYS A 42 -1.61 -0.45 9.34
C LYS A 42 -2.98 -0.34 10.02
N TYR A 43 -3.83 0.56 9.53
CA TYR A 43 -5.09 0.91 10.19
C TYR A 43 -6.32 0.30 9.51
N ALA A 44 -6.27 0.05 8.20
CA ALA A 44 -7.40 -0.51 7.46
C ALA A 44 -6.98 -1.13 6.13
N ASP A 45 -7.90 -1.92 5.56
CA ASP A 45 -7.83 -2.35 4.17
C ASP A 45 -8.04 -1.15 3.24
N LEU A 46 -7.26 -1.09 2.17
CA LEU A 46 -7.21 0.05 1.25
C LEU A 46 -7.65 -0.35 -0.16
N VAL A 47 -8.04 0.64 -0.95
CA VAL A 47 -8.31 0.50 -2.38
C VAL A 47 -7.52 1.56 -3.14
N ILE A 48 -6.81 1.14 -4.19
CA ILE A 48 -6.11 2.04 -5.11
C ILE A 48 -6.92 2.15 -6.40
N ILE A 49 -7.32 3.35 -6.79
CA ILE A 49 -8.17 3.63 -7.95
C ILE A 49 -7.38 4.47 -8.96
N LYS A 50 -7.40 4.10 -10.24
CA LYS A 50 -6.75 4.87 -11.29
C LYS A 50 -7.61 6.07 -11.67
N LEU A 51 -7.11 7.28 -11.40
CA LEU A 51 -7.91 8.51 -11.50
C LEU A 51 -8.52 8.75 -12.89
N ARG A 52 -7.80 8.41 -13.97
CA ARG A 52 -8.26 8.69 -15.34
C ARG A 52 -9.41 7.79 -15.79
N SER A 53 -9.43 6.53 -15.35
CA SER A 53 -10.46 5.56 -15.74
C SER A 53 -11.49 5.31 -14.64
N ASN A 54 -11.26 5.82 -13.43
CA ASN A 54 -12.03 5.52 -12.22
C ASN A 54 -12.14 4.02 -11.93
N GLU A 55 -11.15 3.25 -12.39
CA GLU A 55 -11.09 1.81 -12.19
C GLU A 55 -10.28 1.48 -10.95
N ILE A 56 -10.80 0.56 -10.14
CA ILE A 56 -10.01 0.00 -9.04
C ILE A 56 -8.83 -0.75 -9.65
N MET A 57 -7.63 -0.46 -9.18
CA MET A 57 -6.38 -1.06 -9.62
C MET A 57 -5.96 -2.22 -8.70
N PHE A 58 -6.20 -2.11 -7.40
CA PHE A 58 -6.09 -3.22 -6.47
C PHE A 58 -6.71 -2.83 -5.14
N ASP A 59 -6.95 -3.83 -4.30
CA ASP A 59 -7.20 -3.65 -2.89
C ASP A 59 -6.11 -4.31 -2.04
N THR A 60 -6.12 -3.98 -0.76
CA THR A 60 -5.18 -4.52 0.21
C THR A 60 -5.92 -5.25 1.33
N LYS A 61 -5.19 -6.13 2.01
CA LYS A 61 -5.53 -6.63 3.34
C LYS A 61 -4.45 -6.15 4.30
N GLY A 62 -4.75 -5.12 5.06
CA GLY A 62 -3.75 -4.30 5.76
C GLY A 62 -2.68 -3.76 4.80
N GLN A 63 -1.41 -4.01 5.11
CA GLN A 63 -0.25 -3.55 4.33
C GLN A 63 0.09 -4.44 3.12
N PHE A 64 -0.66 -5.52 2.87
CA PHE A 64 -0.39 -6.47 1.78
C PHE A 64 -1.40 -6.31 0.64
N ILE A 65 -0.94 -6.39 -0.61
CA ILE A 65 -1.87 -6.40 -1.75
C ILE A 65 -2.65 -7.70 -1.72
N HIS A 66 -3.98 -7.58 -1.71
CA HIS A 66 -4.89 -8.71 -1.65
C HIS A 66 -5.37 -9.10 -3.05
N GLN A 67 -5.91 -8.15 -3.82
CA GLN A 67 -6.45 -8.42 -5.15
C GLN A 67 -6.13 -7.30 -6.13
N ILE A 68 -5.72 -7.64 -7.37
CA ILE A 68 -5.52 -6.67 -8.47
C ILE A 68 -6.77 -6.56 -9.35
N LEU A 69 -7.06 -5.33 -9.77
CA LEU A 69 -8.14 -4.87 -10.62
C LEU A 69 -7.57 -3.83 -11.65
N PRO A 70 -8.29 -3.33 -12.68
CA PRO A 70 -9.51 -3.84 -13.28
C PRO A 70 -9.21 -4.88 -14.37
N GLU A 71 -10.29 -5.34 -14.98
CA GLU A 71 -10.49 -6.55 -15.78
C GLU A 71 -9.55 -6.79 -16.98
N LEU A 72 -8.86 -7.93 -16.93
CA LEU A 72 -9.08 -8.93 -17.97
C LEU A 72 -10.56 -9.34 -17.94
N SER A 73 -11.23 -9.49 -19.08
CA SER A 73 -12.64 -9.91 -19.14
C SER A 73 -12.90 -11.12 -18.23
N GLU A 74 -14.13 -11.32 -17.76
CA GLU A 74 -14.49 -12.50 -16.96
C GLU A 74 -13.96 -13.82 -17.57
N THR A 75 -14.03 -13.93 -18.90
CA THR A 75 -13.47 -15.03 -19.69
C THR A 75 -11.94 -15.13 -19.58
N ALA A 76 -11.24 -14.00 -19.62
CA ALA A 76 -9.80 -13.94 -19.46
C ALA A 76 -9.36 -14.23 -18.01
N ARG A 77 -10.16 -13.89 -16.99
CA ARG A 77 -9.92 -14.33 -15.60
C ARG A 77 -10.04 -15.84 -15.41
N THR A 78 -10.95 -16.50 -16.14
CA THR A 78 -11.03 -17.98 -16.11
C THR A 78 -9.94 -18.65 -16.94
N SER A 79 -9.26 -17.90 -17.81
CA SER A 79 -8.15 -18.44 -18.60
C SER A 79 -6.88 -18.54 -17.76
N TYR A 80 -6.14 -19.63 -17.97
CA TYR A 80 -4.83 -19.85 -17.35
C TYR A 80 -3.87 -18.66 -17.57
N GLU A 81 -3.84 -18.11 -18.78
CA GLU A 81 -2.96 -16.97 -19.12
C GLU A 81 -3.36 -15.68 -18.40
N GLY A 82 -4.65 -15.43 -18.22
CA GLY A 82 -5.10 -14.25 -17.47
C GLY A 82 -4.81 -14.34 -15.98
N GLN A 83 -5.01 -15.51 -15.37
CA GLN A 83 -4.62 -15.75 -13.97
C GLN A 83 -3.12 -15.59 -13.77
N LYS A 84 -2.32 -16.10 -14.72
CA LYS A 84 -0.86 -15.96 -14.71
C LYS A 84 -0.41 -14.49 -14.77
N ILE A 85 -1.05 -13.67 -15.60
CA ILE A 85 -0.74 -12.23 -15.68
C ILE A 85 -1.10 -11.52 -14.37
N ILE A 86 -2.29 -11.78 -13.82
CA ILE A 86 -2.75 -11.20 -12.54
C ILE A 86 -1.77 -11.56 -11.42
N ASN A 87 -1.42 -12.85 -11.29
CA ASN A 87 -0.48 -13.32 -10.28
C ASN A 87 0.92 -12.73 -10.46
N GLN A 88 1.38 -12.54 -11.71
CA GLN A 88 2.66 -11.88 -11.97
C GLN A 88 2.67 -10.41 -11.55
N ILE A 89 1.58 -9.67 -11.79
CA ILE A 89 1.47 -8.28 -11.34
C ILE A 89 1.40 -8.24 -9.80
N ALA A 90 0.64 -9.15 -9.17
CA ALA A 90 0.51 -9.22 -7.71
C ALA A 90 1.85 -9.51 -7.03
N SER A 91 2.57 -10.50 -7.52
CA SER A 91 3.92 -10.82 -7.05
C SER A 91 4.84 -9.61 -7.18
N LYS A 92 4.84 -8.95 -8.35
CA LYS A 92 5.72 -7.81 -8.61
C LYS A 92 5.37 -6.57 -7.80
N LEU A 93 4.10 -6.30 -7.55
CA LEU A 93 3.70 -5.20 -6.69
C LEU A 93 4.02 -5.49 -5.23
N ASN A 94 3.84 -6.73 -4.76
CA ASN A 94 4.28 -7.12 -3.42
C ASN A 94 5.81 -7.08 -3.28
N GLU A 95 6.59 -7.39 -4.32
CA GLU A 95 8.06 -7.18 -4.31
C GLU A 95 8.44 -5.69 -4.17
N MET A 96 7.60 -4.76 -4.62
CA MET A 96 7.82 -3.32 -4.42
C MET A 96 7.42 -2.86 -3.01
N ILE A 97 6.66 -3.68 -2.29
CA ILE A 97 6.30 -3.46 -0.91
C ILE A 97 7.37 -4.12 -0.05
N ASP A 98 8.41 -3.36 0.24
CA ASP A 98 9.44 -3.76 1.18
C ASP A 98 8.99 -3.43 2.62
N ASP A 99 8.51 -4.44 3.33
CA ASP A 99 8.10 -4.35 4.74
C ASP A 99 9.29 -4.34 5.70
N SER A 100 10.52 -4.58 5.21
CA SER A 100 11.75 -4.50 6.01
C SER A 100 12.22 -3.06 6.23
N ILE A 101 11.71 -2.10 5.44
CA ILE A 101 12.01 -0.68 5.56
C ILE A 101 10.76 0.04 6.04
N GLU A 102 10.72 0.37 7.32
CA GLU A 102 9.67 1.23 7.86
C GLU A 102 9.82 2.66 7.32
N GLU A 103 9.20 2.93 6.19
CA GLU A 103 9.24 4.22 5.53
C GLU A 103 8.26 5.18 6.20
N LYS A 104 8.76 6.30 6.73
CA LYS A 104 7.90 7.33 7.34
C LYS A 104 6.84 7.82 6.34
N PRO A 105 5.61 8.12 6.79
CA PRO A 105 4.57 8.57 5.89
C PRO A 105 4.96 9.94 5.30
N ILE A 106 4.85 10.08 3.98
CA ILE A 106 4.98 11.40 3.35
C ILE A 106 3.83 12.31 3.79
N LYS A 107 4.04 13.63 3.80
CA LYS A 107 3.09 14.63 4.36
C LYS A 107 1.61 14.44 3.97
N LYS A 108 1.34 14.07 2.72
CA LYS A 108 -0.04 13.87 2.25
C LYS A 108 -0.65 12.53 2.69
N VAL A 109 0.18 11.51 2.90
CA VAL A 109 -0.23 10.22 3.48
C VAL A 109 -0.48 10.42 4.97
N GLU A 110 0.41 11.13 5.67
CA GLU A 110 0.23 11.50 7.06
C GLU A 110 -1.09 12.27 7.28
N ARG A 111 -1.37 13.28 6.43
CA ARG A 111 -2.64 14.01 6.48
C ARG A 111 -3.83 13.09 6.24
N PHE A 112 -3.76 12.21 5.24
CA PHE A 112 -4.82 11.24 4.98
C PHE A 112 -5.09 10.35 6.19
N ILE A 113 -4.04 9.83 6.84
CA ILE A 113 -4.18 8.95 8.01
C ILE A 113 -4.89 9.71 9.15
N LYS A 114 -4.49 10.96 9.40
CA LYS A 114 -5.13 11.84 10.41
C LYS A 114 -6.61 12.07 10.12
N GLU A 115 -6.96 12.35 8.86
CA GLU A 115 -8.32 12.63 8.44
C GLU A 115 -9.21 11.37 8.43
N ALA A 116 -8.67 10.24 7.96
CA ALA A 116 -9.43 9.00 7.77
C ALA A 116 -9.60 8.18 9.05
N PHE A 117 -8.63 8.22 9.98
CA PHE A 117 -8.61 7.36 11.18
C PHE A 117 -8.64 8.14 12.50
N GLY A 118 -8.50 9.47 12.47
CA GLY A 118 -8.47 10.30 13.66
C GLY A 118 -7.09 10.38 14.32
N GLN A 119 -6.89 11.42 15.12
CA GLN A 119 -5.58 11.81 15.66
C GLN A 119 -5.11 10.90 16.81
N GLU A 120 -6.04 10.34 17.59
CA GLU A 120 -5.74 9.47 18.74
C GLU A 120 -5.14 8.10 18.35
N MET A 121 -5.47 7.57 17.16
CA MET A 121 -4.89 6.29 16.70
C MET A 121 -3.41 6.40 16.32
N ILE A 122 -2.95 7.60 15.96
CA ILE A 122 -1.58 7.85 15.47
C ILE A 122 -0.60 8.06 16.63
N GLU A 123 -1.06 8.68 17.73
CA GLU A 123 -0.20 8.96 18.88
C GLU A 123 0.24 7.69 19.61
N ASN A 124 -0.61 6.66 19.65
CA ASN A 124 -0.27 5.38 20.26
C ASN A 124 0.83 4.63 19.48
N ASP A 125 0.76 4.60 18.14
CA ASP A 125 1.77 3.93 17.31
C ASP A 125 3.14 4.66 17.33
N ILE A 126 3.17 5.99 17.33
CA ILE A 126 4.43 6.74 17.42
C ILE A 126 5.13 6.47 18.76
N VAL A 127 4.37 6.40 19.85
CA VAL A 127 4.90 6.11 21.19
C VAL A 127 5.41 4.68 21.28
N ASP A 128 4.74 3.72 20.65
CA ASP A 128 5.16 2.31 20.71
C ASP A 128 6.35 2.01 19.78
N SER A 129 6.44 2.62 18.58
CA SER A 129 7.66 2.56 17.75
C SER A 129 8.88 3.19 18.43
N LEU A 130 8.69 4.24 19.26
CA LEU A 130 9.78 4.81 20.06
C LEU A 130 10.25 3.85 21.15
N LYS A 131 9.34 3.17 21.87
CA LYS A 131 9.69 2.19 22.90
C LYS A 131 10.42 0.96 22.34
N GLU A 132 10.03 0.46 21.17
CA GLU A 132 10.72 -0.67 20.52
C GLU A 132 12.13 -0.28 20.06
N SER A 133 12.33 0.97 19.63
CA SER A 133 13.66 1.49 19.28
C SER A 133 14.56 1.63 20.51
N GLU A 134 14.03 2.04 21.67
CA GLU A 134 14.79 2.14 22.93
C GLU A 134 15.17 0.76 23.50
N GLN A 135 14.29 -0.25 23.38
CA GLN A 135 14.61 -1.62 23.80
C GLN A 135 15.70 -2.26 22.92
N ASN A 136 15.71 -2.03 21.61
CA ASN A 136 16.73 -2.60 20.72
C ASN A 136 18.12 -1.98 20.89
N VAL A 137 18.21 -0.70 21.30
CA VAL A 137 19.50 -0.07 21.64
C VAL A 137 20.04 -0.61 22.97
N SER A 138 19.17 -1.01 23.91
CA SER A 138 19.57 -1.55 25.21
C SER A 138 20.21 -2.95 25.13
N PHE A 139 19.94 -3.76 24.10
CA PHE A 139 20.47 -5.13 24.01
C PHE A 139 21.86 -5.24 23.35
N GLN A 140 22.37 -4.19 22.70
CA GLN A 140 23.72 -4.19 22.12
C GLN A 140 24.82 -3.73 23.09
N GLY A 141 24.48 -3.34 24.32
CA GLY A 141 25.43 -2.87 25.33
C GLY A 141 26.05 -3.94 26.24
N HIS A 142 25.64 -5.20 26.14
CA HIS A 142 26.12 -6.30 27.01
C HIS A 142 26.52 -7.53 26.20
N ILE A 143 27.64 -7.43 25.49
CA ILE A 143 28.45 -8.60 25.17
C ILE A 143 29.86 -8.26 25.66
N PHE A 144 30.22 -8.86 26.80
CA PHE A 144 31.59 -8.89 27.33
C PHE A 144 32.49 -9.73 26.41
#